data_AF-A0A7X7A5F2-F1
#
_entry.id   AF-A0A7X7A5F2-F1
#
_cell.length_a   1.000
_cell.length_b   1.000
_cell.length_c   1.000
_cell.angle_alpha   90.00
_cell.angle_beta   90.00
_cell.angle_gamma   90.00
#
_symmetry.space_group_name_H-M   'P 1'
#
loop_
_entity.id
_entity.type
_entity.pdbx_description
1 polymer ?
#
loop_
_entity_poly.entity_id
_entity_poly.type
_entity_poly.pdbx_seq_one_letter_code
_entity_poly.pdbx_strand_id
1 'polypeptide(L)'
;SIDRGSANPPMYLYDEDPASPSFKQPLTGREFDGTRIGRPEWNDYIGWWQHHFMYTGRLRQALMRKFNYPMEKLLLNTMACDGSSISESHSGLADYATLAFPPDPNRNGHRTGKTWQELYPQLFTRPEGPRPDLVIFGSGANEKVDGADEVAAFEGAIRWFQRHYPDTEFLFCMFQNRERYTPNTGHLMELALRYQIPYIDFGRLFHLATRHCNSYALVPKDGHPQAAGHYLWFKQLERAFDAADPIEPGIAQLHLPERLSPYTIGWEGDMTTYTAPHPRIRQGTAFIFDDTVVNLWASAGDIVEIRLDGAPHQGSRRRPSHSRDVRNSTWAVGRLSLGDRHIVEVGGKDARLIAVDAKRVPGREWVGVESPRWRLGGLRTQAFASEWGAPYGSRQVLLPAGQSVEIDLPGTDFSIAYVDQAEGGTLRVEVDGVERLLQPTNVAFTASNGEALYLENRRGILGIPYGLHTIRVTALERPAALLGVFSYDTRPNRTRERVVRGLAHPGEVIQFTPPFRCRPLIFCTGGLQANPADVSSSEAKLSGTGPGSYEAIGE
;
A
#
# COMPACT_ATOMS: atom_id res chain seq x y z
N SER A 1 -10.69 -17.00 -2.97
CA SER A 1 -11.30 -18.35 -3.09
C SER A 1 -10.26 -19.39 -3.49
N ILE A 2 -9.51 -19.16 -4.59
CA ILE A 2 -8.44 -20.06 -5.06
C ILE A 2 -7.41 -20.34 -3.95
N ASP A 3 -7.02 -19.31 -3.19
CA ASP A 3 -6.03 -19.46 -2.11
C ASP A 3 -6.56 -20.27 -0.91
N ARG A 4 -7.89 -20.46 -0.78
CA ARG A 4 -8.46 -21.40 0.21
C ARG A 4 -8.55 -22.83 -0.30
N GLY A 5 -8.09 -23.10 -1.52
CA GLY A 5 -8.29 -24.39 -2.16
C GLY A 5 -9.75 -24.65 -2.53
N SER A 6 -10.53 -23.58 -2.80
CA SER A 6 -11.86 -23.74 -3.38
C SER A 6 -11.73 -24.34 -4.78
N ALA A 7 -12.08 -25.62 -4.90
CA ALA A 7 -12.21 -26.35 -6.16
C ALA A 7 -13.64 -26.90 -6.27
N ASN A 8 -14.06 -27.23 -7.48
CA ASN A 8 -15.36 -27.85 -7.74
C ASN A 8 -15.20 -29.10 -8.62
N PRO A 9 -15.27 -30.33 -8.07
CA PRO A 9 -15.68 -30.66 -6.70
C PRO A 9 -14.65 -30.24 -5.63
N PRO A 10 -15.07 -30.03 -4.37
CA PRO A 10 -14.15 -29.73 -3.28
C PRO A 10 -13.13 -30.85 -3.08
N MET A 11 -11.90 -30.50 -2.69
CA MET A 11 -10.84 -31.47 -2.49
C MET A 11 -11.01 -32.20 -1.15
N TYR A 12 -11.45 -33.46 -1.22
CA TYR A 12 -11.52 -34.40 -0.10
C TYR A 12 -10.45 -35.49 -0.21
N LEU A 13 -10.30 -36.29 0.85
CA LEU A 13 -9.64 -37.58 0.75
C LEU A 13 -10.59 -38.55 0.05
N TYR A 14 -10.22 -39.02 -1.13
CA TYR A 14 -11.03 -39.96 -1.93
C TYR A 14 -10.54 -41.39 -1.78
N ASP A 15 -11.45 -42.32 -2.00
CA ASP A 15 -11.12 -43.73 -2.20
C ASP A 15 -10.42 -43.91 -3.56
N GLU A 16 -9.16 -44.31 -3.51
CA GLU A 16 -8.32 -44.50 -4.69
C GLU A 16 -8.16 -45.98 -5.07
N ASP A 17 -8.81 -46.90 -4.35
CA ASP A 17 -8.78 -48.34 -4.68
C ASP A 17 -9.79 -48.64 -5.81
N PRO A 18 -9.34 -49.00 -7.03
CA PRO A 18 -10.23 -49.29 -8.15
C PRO A 18 -11.12 -50.52 -7.92
N ALA A 19 -10.76 -51.40 -6.96
CA ALA A 19 -11.56 -52.56 -6.59
C ALA A 19 -12.64 -52.23 -5.54
N SER A 20 -12.59 -51.04 -4.93
CA SER A 20 -13.53 -50.63 -3.90
C SER A 20 -14.89 -50.23 -4.49
N PRO A 21 -16.02 -50.64 -3.87
CA PRO A 21 -17.34 -50.18 -4.29
C PRO A 21 -17.55 -48.68 -4.09
N SER A 22 -16.71 -48.02 -3.29
CA SER A 22 -16.70 -46.57 -3.07
C SER A 22 -15.61 -45.85 -3.86
N PHE A 23 -15.00 -46.48 -4.89
CA PHE A 23 -13.97 -45.84 -5.72
C PHE A 23 -14.38 -44.42 -6.16
N LYS A 24 -13.49 -43.44 -5.94
CA LYS A 24 -13.69 -42.00 -6.18
C LYS A 24 -14.81 -41.34 -5.36
N GLN A 25 -15.26 -41.95 -4.28
CA GLN A 25 -16.09 -41.31 -3.27
C GLN A 25 -15.25 -40.76 -2.10
N PRO A 26 -15.67 -39.66 -1.44
CA PRO A 26 -14.98 -39.15 -0.26
C PRO A 26 -14.97 -40.19 0.88
N LEU A 27 -13.80 -40.44 1.45
CA LEU A 27 -13.63 -41.34 2.61
C LEU A 27 -14.04 -40.67 3.93
N THR A 28 -14.09 -39.34 3.98
CA THR A 28 -14.44 -38.54 5.16
C THR A 28 -15.18 -37.27 4.76
N GLY A 29 -15.70 -36.55 5.77
CA GLY A 29 -16.16 -35.17 5.61
C GLY A 29 -15.02 -34.18 5.31
N ARG A 30 -15.33 -32.89 5.42
CA ARG A 30 -14.42 -31.78 5.11
C ARG A 30 -13.24 -31.64 6.07
N GLU A 31 -13.49 -31.89 7.36
CA GLU A 31 -12.48 -31.81 8.41
C GLU A 31 -11.32 -32.77 8.13
N PHE A 32 -10.10 -32.26 8.30
CA PHE A 32 -8.89 -33.05 8.10
C PHE A 32 -8.76 -34.14 9.18
N ASP A 33 -8.33 -35.34 8.80
CA ASP A 33 -8.00 -36.41 9.75
C ASP A 33 -6.67 -37.05 9.37
N GLY A 34 -5.61 -36.61 10.04
CA GLY A 34 -4.25 -37.09 9.82
C GLY A 34 -4.07 -38.58 10.08
N THR A 35 -4.93 -39.21 10.89
CA THR A 35 -4.88 -40.65 11.18
C THR A 35 -5.03 -41.48 9.90
N ARG A 36 -5.85 -41.00 8.95
CA ARG A 36 -6.11 -41.65 7.65
C ARG A 36 -4.88 -41.73 6.75
N ILE A 37 -3.88 -40.90 7.00
CA ILE A 37 -2.63 -40.86 6.25
C ILE A 37 -1.41 -41.17 7.13
N GLY A 38 -1.62 -41.72 8.32
CA GLY A 38 -0.55 -42.07 9.27
C GLY A 38 0.20 -40.86 9.84
N ARG A 39 -0.46 -39.70 9.92
CA ARG A 39 0.09 -38.43 10.42
C ARG A 39 -0.85 -37.73 11.42
N PRO A 40 -1.24 -38.38 12.53
CA PRO A 40 -2.16 -37.79 13.50
C PRO A 40 -1.65 -36.46 14.08
N GLU A 41 -0.32 -36.27 14.13
CA GLU A 41 0.32 -35.04 14.60
C GLU A 41 0.03 -33.81 13.71
N TRP A 42 -0.46 -34.00 12.48
CA TRP A 42 -0.82 -32.88 11.59
C TRP A 42 -2.21 -32.30 11.86
N ASN A 43 -3.01 -32.96 12.70
CA ASN A 43 -4.37 -32.53 13.04
C ASN A 43 -4.41 -31.12 13.64
N ASP A 44 -3.39 -30.72 14.40
CA ASP A 44 -3.34 -29.39 15.02
C ASP A 44 -3.10 -28.26 14.01
N TYR A 45 -2.58 -28.58 12.82
CA TYR A 45 -2.10 -27.59 11.85
C TYR A 45 -3.00 -27.44 10.64
N ILE A 46 -3.86 -28.42 10.34
CA ILE A 46 -4.67 -28.44 9.12
C ILE A 46 -6.15 -28.40 9.50
N GLY A 47 -6.85 -27.36 9.03
CA GLY A 47 -8.29 -27.28 9.17
C GLY A 47 -9.01 -28.37 8.37
N TRP A 48 -8.87 -28.31 7.04
CA TRP A 48 -9.67 -29.12 6.12
C TRP A 48 -8.82 -29.89 5.10
N TRP A 49 -9.36 -30.98 4.54
CA TRP A 49 -8.70 -31.73 3.47
C TRP A 49 -8.32 -30.87 2.27
N GLN A 50 -9.12 -29.85 1.94
CA GLN A 50 -8.78 -28.91 0.88
C GLN A 50 -7.46 -28.16 1.15
N HIS A 51 -7.15 -27.82 2.41
CA HIS A 51 -5.90 -27.15 2.76
C HIS A 51 -4.70 -28.08 2.68
N HIS A 52 -4.93 -29.38 2.82
CA HIS A 52 -3.91 -30.41 2.60
C HIS A 52 -3.62 -30.59 1.10
N PHE A 53 -4.65 -30.56 0.25
CA PHE A 53 -4.53 -30.84 -1.19
C PHE A 53 -4.34 -29.63 -2.10
N MET A 54 -4.60 -28.41 -1.61
CA MET A 54 -4.30 -27.19 -2.36
C MET A 54 -2.80 -26.97 -2.51
N TYR A 55 -2.42 -26.05 -3.39
CA TYR A 55 -1.02 -25.86 -3.80
C TYR A 55 -0.09 -25.57 -2.61
N THR A 56 -0.49 -24.76 -1.63
CA THR A 56 0.32 -24.49 -0.43
C THR A 56 0.43 -25.71 0.48
N GLY A 57 -0.63 -26.50 0.68
CA GLY A 57 -0.59 -27.74 1.45
C GLY A 57 0.39 -28.76 0.87
N ARG A 58 0.36 -28.91 -0.46
CA ARG A 58 1.28 -29.78 -1.19
C ARG A 58 2.71 -29.24 -1.16
N LEU A 59 2.90 -27.93 -1.32
CA LEU A 59 4.19 -27.27 -1.18
C LEU A 59 4.78 -27.53 0.21
N ARG A 60 4.00 -27.33 1.28
CA ARG A 60 4.44 -27.59 2.66
C ARG A 60 4.97 -29.01 2.82
N GLN A 61 4.23 -30.01 2.35
CA GLN A 61 4.65 -31.41 2.42
C GLN A 61 5.92 -31.69 1.60
N ALA A 62 6.06 -31.06 0.43
CA ALA A 62 7.25 -31.18 -0.39
C ALA A 62 8.49 -30.60 0.30
N LEU A 63 8.38 -29.39 0.86
CA LEU A 63 9.45 -28.71 1.58
C LEU A 63 9.82 -29.44 2.88
N MET A 64 8.83 -29.92 3.64
CA MET A 64 9.08 -30.76 4.82
C MET A 64 9.91 -32.00 4.49
N ARG A 65 9.59 -32.69 3.37
CA ARG A 65 10.37 -33.84 2.92
C ARG A 65 11.76 -33.44 2.44
N LYS A 66 11.85 -32.39 1.62
CA LYS A 66 13.11 -31.92 1.02
C LYS A 66 14.13 -31.49 2.08
N PHE A 67 13.68 -30.75 3.10
CA PHE A 67 14.56 -30.20 4.14
C PHE A 67 14.53 -31.00 5.46
N ASN A 68 13.82 -32.13 5.48
CA ASN A 68 13.61 -32.94 6.68
C ASN A 68 13.08 -32.11 7.87
N TYR A 69 12.10 -31.25 7.60
CA TYR A 69 11.49 -30.37 8.61
C TYR A 69 10.20 -30.95 9.18
N PRO A 70 10.00 -30.88 10.51
CA PRO A 70 8.71 -31.12 11.12
C PRO A 70 7.74 -29.94 10.85
N MET A 71 6.46 -30.11 11.17
CA MET A 71 5.41 -29.19 10.73
C MET A 71 5.50 -27.80 11.38
N GLU A 72 5.96 -27.73 12.64
CA GLU A 72 6.18 -26.51 13.41
C GLU A 72 7.34 -25.64 12.90
N LYS A 73 8.14 -26.12 11.94
CA LYS A 73 9.25 -25.36 11.35
C LYS A 73 8.86 -24.61 10.08
N LEU A 74 7.69 -24.89 9.51
CA LEU A 74 7.25 -24.31 8.24
C LEU A 74 5.80 -23.80 8.36
N LEU A 75 5.67 -22.48 8.48
CA LEU A 75 4.39 -21.79 8.42
C LEU A 75 4.13 -21.30 7.00
N LEU A 76 3.03 -21.76 6.40
CA LEU A 76 2.45 -21.14 5.21
C LEU A 76 1.16 -20.44 5.62
N ASN A 77 1.24 -19.13 5.88
CA ASN A 77 0.08 -18.32 6.23
C ASN A 77 -0.59 -17.79 4.97
N THR A 78 -1.76 -18.32 4.61
CA THR A 78 -2.45 -17.92 3.38
C THR A 78 -3.36 -16.72 3.61
N MET A 79 -3.10 -15.62 2.91
CA MET A 79 -4.01 -14.48 2.82
C MET A 79 -5.10 -14.77 1.79
N ALA A 80 -6.20 -15.33 2.26
CA ALA A 80 -7.33 -15.68 1.41
C ALA A 80 -8.24 -14.48 1.10
N CYS A 81 -8.04 -13.85 -0.06
CA CYS A 81 -8.89 -12.78 -0.58
C CYS A 81 -10.06 -13.40 -1.37
N ASP A 82 -11.26 -13.41 -0.78
CA ASP A 82 -12.42 -14.15 -1.26
C ASP A 82 -13.14 -13.50 -2.45
N GLY A 83 -12.55 -13.71 -3.63
CA GLY A 83 -13.00 -13.07 -4.87
C GLY A 83 -12.52 -11.63 -4.96
N SER A 84 -11.42 -11.33 -4.28
CA SER A 84 -10.84 -10.01 -4.10
C SER A 84 -9.41 -9.98 -4.66
N SER A 85 -8.80 -8.81 -4.62
CA SER A 85 -7.61 -8.39 -5.36
C SER A 85 -6.47 -7.99 -4.41
N ILE A 86 -5.24 -7.81 -4.91
CA ILE A 86 -4.12 -7.37 -4.05
C ILE A 86 -4.46 -5.99 -3.48
N SER A 87 -5.00 -5.09 -4.31
CA SER A 87 -5.43 -3.74 -3.91
C SER A 87 -6.37 -3.73 -2.70
N GLU A 88 -7.38 -4.59 -2.67
CA GLU A 88 -8.29 -4.72 -1.52
C GLU A 88 -7.60 -5.32 -0.28
N SER A 89 -6.67 -6.25 -0.48
CA SER A 89 -5.95 -6.93 0.60
C SER A 89 -4.87 -6.07 1.28
N HIS A 90 -4.56 -4.89 0.75
CA HIS A 90 -3.67 -3.94 1.43
C HIS A 90 -4.13 -3.63 2.85
N SER A 91 -5.44 -3.71 3.10
CA SER A 91 -6.07 -3.57 4.42
C SER A 91 -5.62 -4.61 5.46
N GLY A 92 -5.11 -5.76 5.02
CA GLY A 92 -4.71 -6.87 5.87
C GLY A 92 -3.21 -7.14 5.94
N LEU A 93 -2.34 -6.41 5.23
CA LEU A 93 -0.91 -6.72 5.17
C LEU A 93 -0.28 -6.85 6.57
N ALA A 94 -0.53 -5.87 7.44
CA ALA A 94 -0.02 -5.87 8.82
C ALA A 94 -0.59 -7.02 9.65
N ASP A 95 -1.90 -7.25 9.60
CA ASP A 95 -2.57 -8.30 10.38
C ASP A 95 -2.06 -9.71 10.00
N TYR A 96 -1.79 -9.93 8.72
CA TYR A 96 -1.26 -11.21 8.24
C TYR A 96 0.24 -11.36 8.49
N ALA A 97 1.02 -10.29 8.39
CA ALA A 97 2.47 -10.32 8.67
C ALA A 97 2.75 -10.61 10.14
N THR A 98 1.97 -10.00 11.04
CA THR A 98 2.12 -10.12 12.50
C THR A 98 1.34 -11.30 13.11
N LEU A 99 0.64 -12.07 12.27
CA LEU A 99 -0.24 -13.17 12.70
C LEU A 99 -1.34 -12.74 13.69
N ALA A 100 -1.88 -11.54 13.53
CA ALA A 100 -2.92 -10.99 14.40
C ALA A 100 -4.22 -11.81 14.37
N PHE A 101 -4.55 -12.44 13.23
CA PHE A 101 -5.70 -13.34 13.14
C PHE A 101 -5.36 -14.72 13.69
N PRO A 102 -6.15 -15.29 14.62
CA PRO A 102 -5.88 -16.61 15.15
C PRO A 102 -5.98 -17.70 14.07
N PRO A 103 -5.38 -18.89 14.30
CA PRO A 103 -5.57 -20.06 13.47
C PRO A 103 -7.05 -20.36 13.22
N ASP A 104 -7.46 -20.39 11.95
CA ASP A 104 -8.85 -20.61 11.55
C ASP A 104 -8.93 -21.18 10.11
N PRO A 105 -9.73 -22.24 9.88
CA PRO A 105 -9.79 -22.89 8.58
C PRO A 105 -10.28 -21.96 7.47
N ASN A 106 -11.22 -21.04 7.77
CA ASN A 106 -11.73 -20.11 6.78
C ASN A 106 -10.77 -18.98 6.45
N ARG A 107 -9.93 -18.54 7.40
CA ARG A 107 -9.07 -17.36 7.23
C ARG A 107 -7.68 -17.66 6.71
N ASN A 108 -7.03 -18.68 7.26
CA ASN A 108 -5.60 -18.97 7.04
C ASN A 108 -5.32 -20.48 6.89
N GLY A 109 -6.36 -21.31 6.84
CA GLY A 109 -6.26 -22.73 6.55
C GLY A 109 -5.88 -23.64 7.72
N HIS A 110 -5.57 -23.07 8.89
CA HIS A 110 -5.19 -23.82 10.09
C HIS A 110 -6.40 -24.29 10.89
N ARG A 111 -6.22 -25.27 11.78
CA ARG A 111 -7.29 -25.70 12.69
C ARG A 111 -7.46 -24.69 13.84
N THR A 112 -8.69 -24.50 14.30
CA THR A 112 -8.97 -23.72 15.52
C THR A 112 -8.55 -24.47 16.78
N GLY A 113 -8.31 -23.73 17.88
CA GLY A 113 -8.12 -24.31 19.21
C GLY A 113 -6.70 -24.20 19.76
N LYS A 114 -5.69 -23.94 18.93
CA LYS A 114 -4.35 -23.54 19.36
C LYS A 114 -4.02 -22.13 18.88
N THR A 115 -3.18 -21.44 19.63
CA THR A 115 -2.57 -20.17 19.25
C THR A 115 -1.39 -20.38 18.29
N TRP A 116 -0.98 -19.32 17.58
CA TRP A 116 0.21 -19.38 16.74
C TRP A 116 1.48 -19.73 17.52
N GLN A 117 1.62 -19.25 18.76
CA GLN A 117 2.77 -19.53 19.60
C GLN A 117 2.84 -21.00 20.02
N GLU A 118 1.70 -21.65 20.24
CA GLU A 118 1.66 -23.09 20.52
C GLU A 118 2.01 -23.93 19.28
N LEU A 119 1.61 -23.49 18.09
CA LEU A 119 1.90 -24.19 16.82
C LEU A 119 3.32 -23.95 16.31
N TYR A 120 3.85 -22.72 16.48
CA TYR A 120 5.10 -22.23 15.89
C TYR A 120 5.93 -21.42 16.92
N PRO A 121 6.35 -22.01 18.05
CA PRO A 121 6.92 -21.27 19.18
C PRO A 121 8.17 -20.46 18.82
N GLN A 122 9.01 -20.97 17.91
CA GLN A 122 10.25 -20.29 17.51
C GLN A 122 10.03 -19.00 16.72
N LEU A 123 8.85 -18.82 16.09
CA LEU A 123 8.52 -17.58 15.41
C LEU A 123 8.37 -16.42 16.41
N PHE A 124 7.92 -16.73 17.63
CA PHE A 124 7.66 -15.77 18.71
C PHE A 124 8.88 -15.52 19.62
N THR A 125 10.02 -16.19 19.35
CA THR A 125 11.28 -15.91 20.03
C THR A 125 12.12 -14.85 19.31
N ARG A 126 11.67 -14.38 18.14
CA ARG A 126 12.34 -13.32 17.38
C ARG A 126 12.21 -11.97 18.12
N PRO A 127 13.28 -11.19 18.32
CA PRO A 127 13.21 -9.90 19.00
C PRO A 127 12.20 -8.92 18.39
N GLU A 128 12.05 -8.96 17.07
CA GLU A 128 11.14 -8.13 16.30
C GLU A 128 9.70 -8.66 16.24
N GLY A 129 9.44 -9.84 16.81
CA GLY A 129 8.15 -10.54 16.72
C GLY A 129 7.97 -11.35 15.44
N PRO A 130 6.77 -11.91 15.22
CA PRO A 130 6.47 -12.70 14.03
C PRO A 130 6.47 -11.81 12.78
N ARG A 131 7.09 -12.32 11.71
CA ARG A 131 7.13 -11.69 10.38
C ARG A 131 7.27 -12.75 9.29
N PRO A 132 6.92 -12.44 8.03
CA PRO A 132 7.25 -13.31 6.92
C PRO A 132 8.77 -13.33 6.65
N ASP A 133 9.27 -14.50 6.25
CA ASP A 133 10.58 -14.63 5.63
C ASP A 133 10.47 -14.55 4.09
N LEU A 134 9.32 -14.98 3.54
CA LEU A 134 9.01 -14.98 2.11
C LEU A 134 7.53 -14.61 1.88
N VAL A 135 7.27 -13.72 0.93
CA VAL A 135 5.93 -13.40 0.42
C VAL A 135 5.79 -13.95 -1.01
N ILE A 136 4.79 -14.81 -1.22
CA ILE A 136 4.49 -15.41 -2.52
C ILE A 136 3.23 -14.74 -3.09
N PHE A 137 3.38 -14.05 -4.22
CA PHE A 137 2.25 -13.56 -5.00
C PHE A 137 1.72 -14.71 -5.87
N GLY A 138 0.63 -15.32 -5.40
CA GLY A 138 0.06 -16.53 -5.98
C GLY A 138 -1.13 -16.29 -6.92
N SER A 139 -1.97 -15.30 -6.69
CA SER A 139 -3.19 -15.12 -7.50
C SER A 139 -3.49 -13.64 -7.69
N GLY A 140 -3.92 -13.26 -8.90
CA GLY A 140 -4.27 -11.89 -9.28
C GLY A 140 -5.41 -11.80 -10.29
N ALA A 141 -6.14 -12.90 -10.49
CA ALA A 141 -7.20 -13.00 -11.49
C ALA A 141 -8.33 -11.96 -11.28
N ASN A 142 -8.50 -11.46 -10.04
CA ASN A 142 -9.51 -10.47 -9.70
C ASN A 142 -8.95 -9.05 -9.54
N GLU A 143 -7.66 -8.84 -9.79
CA GLU A 143 -7.12 -7.48 -9.77
C GLU A 143 -7.76 -6.70 -10.91
N LYS A 144 -8.43 -5.60 -10.55
CA LYS A 144 -9.22 -4.75 -11.44
C LYS A 144 -9.23 -3.29 -10.99
N VAL A 145 -8.35 -2.91 -10.06
CA VAL A 145 -8.25 -1.53 -9.61
C VAL A 145 -7.54 -0.69 -10.67
N ASP A 146 -8.22 0.34 -11.14
CA ASP A 146 -7.67 1.43 -11.97
C ASP A 146 -7.03 1.02 -13.32
N GLY A 147 -7.32 -0.20 -13.80
CA GLY A 147 -6.99 -0.65 -15.15
C GLY A 147 -5.54 -1.10 -15.34
N ALA A 148 -4.75 -0.39 -16.15
CA ALA A 148 -3.36 -0.80 -16.43
C ALA A 148 -2.39 -0.55 -15.24
N ASP A 149 -2.80 0.31 -14.30
CA ASP A 149 -2.00 0.74 -13.15
C ASP A 149 -2.05 -0.24 -11.96
N GLU A 150 -2.65 -1.41 -12.12
CA GLU A 150 -2.71 -2.49 -11.11
C GLU A 150 -1.33 -2.89 -10.58
N VAL A 151 -0.27 -2.75 -11.40
CA VAL A 151 1.11 -2.99 -10.98
C VAL A 151 1.51 -2.15 -9.77
N ALA A 152 0.92 -0.97 -9.60
CA ALA A 152 1.18 -0.08 -8.47
C ALA A 152 0.73 -0.68 -7.13
N ALA A 153 -0.33 -1.49 -7.12
CA ALA A 153 -0.77 -2.19 -5.92
C ALA A 153 0.25 -3.27 -5.53
N PHE A 154 0.68 -4.11 -6.48
CA PHE A 154 1.73 -5.12 -6.24
C PHE A 154 3.05 -4.49 -5.79
N GLU A 155 3.50 -3.46 -6.51
CA GLU A 155 4.71 -2.72 -6.14
C GLU A 155 4.57 -2.08 -4.75
N GLY A 156 3.42 -1.49 -4.45
CA GLY A 156 3.12 -0.90 -3.15
C GLY A 156 3.16 -1.92 -2.01
N ALA A 157 2.64 -3.13 -2.21
CA ALA A 157 2.75 -4.23 -1.24
C ALA A 157 4.20 -4.62 -0.99
N ILE A 158 4.99 -4.83 -2.05
CA ILE A 158 6.44 -5.14 -1.96
C ILE A 158 7.15 -4.08 -1.14
N ARG A 159 6.96 -2.80 -1.50
CA ARG A 159 7.63 -1.68 -0.85
C ARG A 159 7.17 -1.49 0.60
N TRP A 160 5.90 -1.73 0.89
CA TRP A 160 5.39 -1.74 2.26
C TRP A 160 6.10 -2.82 3.10
N PHE A 161 6.20 -4.06 2.60
CA PHE A 161 6.94 -5.13 3.27
C PHE A 161 8.43 -4.81 3.42
N GLN A 162 9.10 -4.28 2.39
CA GLN A 162 10.52 -3.90 2.48
C GLN A 162 10.76 -2.83 3.56
N ARG A 163 9.84 -1.88 3.75
CA ARG A 163 9.97 -0.84 4.79
C ARG A 163 9.78 -1.39 6.21
N HIS A 164 8.87 -2.35 6.38
CA HIS A 164 8.50 -2.88 7.70
C HIS A 164 9.31 -4.12 8.11
N TYR A 165 9.73 -4.91 7.13
CA TYR A 165 10.41 -6.20 7.29
C TYR A 165 11.50 -6.33 6.20
N PRO A 166 12.63 -5.62 6.34
CA PRO A 166 13.64 -5.47 5.28
C PRO A 166 14.23 -6.77 4.73
N ASP A 167 14.23 -7.84 5.53
CA ASP A 167 14.76 -9.16 5.16
C ASP A 167 13.71 -10.09 4.51
N THR A 168 12.51 -9.57 4.21
CA THR A 168 11.47 -10.35 3.54
C THR A 168 11.82 -10.52 2.06
N GLU A 169 11.85 -11.76 1.59
CA GLU A 169 12.00 -12.07 0.19
C GLU A 169 10.64 -12.13 -0.52
N PHE A 170 10.64 -11.95 -1.84
CA PHE A 170 9.44 -12.04 -2.66
C PHE A 170 9.59 -13.10 -3.75
N LEU A 171 8.45 -13.66 -4.18
CA LEU A 171 8.35 -14.59 -5.29
C LEU A 171 7.04 -14.36 -6.05
N PHE A 172 7.12 -14.25 -7.37
CA PHE A 172 5.93 -14.30 -8.22
C PHE A 172 5.71 -15.72 -8.76
N CYS A 173 4.52 -16.27 -8.54
CA CYS A 173 4.04 -17.47 -9.22
C CYS A 173 2.53 -17.39 -9.38
N MET A 174 2.12 -16.48 -10.25
CA MET A 174 0.72 -16.12 -10.43
C MET A 174 -0.05 -17.23 -11.14
N PHE A 175 -1.18 -17.62 -10.55
CA PHE A 175 -2.16 -18.47 -11.20
C PHE A 175 -2.73 -17.76 -12.43
N GLN A 176 -2.84 -18.51 -13.53
CA GLN A 176 -3.42 -18.02 -14.76
C GLN A 176 -4.61 -18.88 -15.17
N ASN A 177 -5.74 -18.20 -15.31
CA ASN A 177 -6.94 -18.80 -15.85
C ASN A 177 -6.83 -19.01 -17.36
N ARG A 178 -7.63 -19.95 -17.88
CA ARG A 178 -7.75 -20.23 -19.31
C ARG A 178 -8.01 -18.92 -20.08
N GLU A 179 -7.32 -18.74 -21.23
CA GLU A 179 -7.54 -17.63 -22.18
C GLU A 179 -7.11 -16.22 -21.73
N ARG A 180 -6.08 -16.08 -20.86
CA ARG A 180 -5.46 -14.81 -20.42
C ARG A 180 -6.35 -13.93 -19.52
N TYR A 181 -7.04 -14.53 -18.57
CA TYR A 181 -7.87 -13.78 -17.62
C TYR A 181 -7.06 -13.04 -16.53
N THR A 182 -5.80 -13.40 -16.27
CA THR A 182 -4.97 -12.66 -15.29
C THR A 182 -4.44 -11.39 -15.96
N PRO A 183 -4.88 -10.20 -15.55
CA PRO A 183 -4.38 -8.96 -16.14
C PRO A 183 -2.89 -8.78 -15.85
N ASN A 184 -2.21 -8.06 -16.75
CA ASN A 184 -0.92 -7.42 -16.51
C ASN A 184 0.30 -8.32 -16.22
N THR A 185 0.34 -9.57 -16.69
CA THR A 185 1.52 -10.46 -16.53
C THR A 185 2.82 -9.85 -17.06
N GLY A 186 2.75 -9.07 -18.15
CA GLY A 186 3.91 -8.33 -18.68
C GLY A 186 4.43 -7.29 -17.69
N HIS A 187 3.56 -6.45 -17.12
CA HIS A 187 3.95 -5.46 -16.10
C HIS A 187 4.47 -6.13 -14.82
N LEU A 188 3.93 -7.29 -14.42
CA LEU A 188 4.47 -8.04 -13.28
C LEU A 188 5.86 -8.62 -13.57
N MET A 189 6.15 -9.04 -14.80
CA MET A 189 7.50 -9.43 -15.21
C MET A 189 8.46 -8.23 -15.21
N GLU A 190 8.02 -7.06 -15.68
CA GLU A 190 8.81 -5.82 -15.61
C GLU A 190 9.11 -5.41 -14.16
N LEU A 191 8.09 -5.49 -13.29
CA LEU A 191 8.24 -5.27 -11.86
C LEU A 191 9.23 -6.28 -11.25
N ALA A 192 9.10 -7.56 -11.58
CA ALA A 192 10.01 -8.59 -11.11
C ALA A 192 11.46 -8.33 -11.55
N LEU A 193 11.67 -7.91 -12.81
CA LEU A 193 13.00 -7.51 -13.31
C LEU A 193 13.53 -6.28 -12.57
N ARG A 194 12.70 -5.25 -12.34
CA ARG A 194 13.08 -4.02 -11.62
C ARG A 194 13.55 -4.30 -10.20
N TYR A 195 12.92 -5.24 -9.50
CA TYR A 195 13.24 -5.59 -8.12
C TYR A 195 14.14 -6.82 -8.01
N GLN A 196 14.54 -7.44 -9.13
CA GLN A 196 15.26 -8.72 -9.16
C GLN A 196 14.53 -9.84 -8.38
N ILE A 197 13.19 -9.82 -8.41
CA ILE A 197 12.34 -10.83 -7.78
C ILE A 197 12.20 -12.02 -8.73
N PRO A 198 12.38 -13.26 -8.25
CA PRO A 198 12.12 -14.44 -9.07
C PRO A 198 10.67 -14.47 -9.59
N TYR A 199 10.51 -14.70 -10.90
CA TYR A 199 9.21 -14.83 -11.56
C TYR A 199 9.07 -16.21 -12.18
N ILE A 200 8.19 -17.03 -11.62
CA ILE A 200 7.84 -18.34 -12.14
C ILE A 200 6.63 -18.19 -13.06
N ASP A 201 6.88 -18.30 -14.37
CA ASP A 201 5.84 -18.21 -15.40
C ASP A 201 4.99 -19.49 -15.47
N PHE A 202 4.12 -19.64 -14.47
CA PHE A 202 3.12 -20.71 -14.44
C PHE A 202 2.17 -20.62 -15.63
N GLY A 203 1.89 -19.41 -16.12
CA GLY A 203 1.05 -19.16 -17.30
C GLY A 203 1.48 -19.90 -18.54
N ARG A 204 2.76 -19.75 -18.90
CA ARG A 204 3.34 -20.46 -20.04
C ARG A 204 3.24 -21.97 -19.88
N LEU A 205 3.54 -22.51 -18.69
CA LEU A 205 3.43 -23.94 -18.43
C LEU A 205 1.98 -24.41 -18.52
N PHE A 206 1.04 -23.67 -17.94
CA PHE A 206 -0.38 -24.00 -17.93
C PHE A 206 -0.95 -23.99 -19.37
N HIS A 207 -0.56 -23.00 -20.17
CA HIS A 207 -0.88 -22.94 -21.59
C HIS A 207 -0.34 -24.15 -22.37
N LEU A 208 0.89 -24.58 -22.12
CA LEU A 208 1.44 -25.78 -22.74
C LEU A 208 0.69 -27.05 -22.28
N ALA A 209 0.41 -27.18 -20.98
CA ALA A 209 -0.32 -28.33 -20.44
C ALA A 209 -1.73 -28.46 -21.04
N THR A 210 -2.46 -27.36 -21.17
CA THR A 210 -3.83 -27.36 -21.75
C THR A 210 -3.88 -27.71 -23.24
N ARG A 211 -2.74 -27.65 -23.97
CA ARG A 211 -2.65 -28.15 -25.36
C ARG A 211 -2.58 -29.67 -25.46
N HIS A 212 -2.11 -30.34 -24.41
CA HIS A 212 -1.83 -31.78 -24.41
C HIS A 212 -2.68 -32.57 -23.42
N CYS A 213 -3.38 -31.90 -22.51
CA CYS A 213 -4.23 -32.51 -21.49
C CYS A 213 -5.65 -31.95 -21.54
N ASN A 214 -6.61 -32.69 -20.95
CA ASN A 214 -7.98 -32.20 -20.82
C ASN A 214 -8.01 -30.93 -19.95
N SER A 215 -8.20 -29.78 -20.59
CA SER A 215 -8.31 -28.47 -19.93
C SER A 215 -9.35 -28.43 -18.79
N TYR A 216 -10.48 -29.13 -18.92
CA TYR A 216 -11.51 -29.18 -17.88
C TYR A 216 -11.06 -29.90 -16.61
N ALA A 217 -10.12 -30.84 -16.72
CA ALA A 217 -9.53 -31.52 -15.57
C ALA A 217 -8.53 -30.63 -14.81
N LEU A 218 -8.08 -29.53 -15.43
CA LEU A 218 -7.17 -28.55 -14.83
C LEU A 218 -7.94 -27.36 -14.26
N VAL A 219 -8.74 -26.69 -15.10
CA VAL A 219 -9.54 -25.52 -14.77
C VAL A 219 -10.82 -25.52 -15.62
N PRO A 220 -12.01 -25.80 -15.04
CA PRO A 220 -13.29 -25.66 -15.72
C PRO A 220 -13.66 -24.19 -15.94
N LYS A 221 -14.83 -23.96 -16.57
CA LYS A 221 -15.29 -22.62 -16.99
C LYS A 221 -15.42 -21.60 -15.85
N ASP A 222 -15.56 -22.04 -14.61
CA ASP A 222 -15.66 -21.15 -13.44
C ASP A 222 -14.31 -20.54 -13.02
N GLY A 223 -13.21 -20.91 -13.67
CA GLY A 223 -11.88 -20.37 -13.43
C GLY A 223 -11.24 -20.83 -12.12
N HIS A 224 -11.76 -21.88 -11.46
CA HIS A 224 -11.15 -22.41 -10.25
C HIS A 224 -10.27 -23.63 -10.56
N PRO A 225 -9.01 -23.67 -10.10
CA PRO A 225 -8.16 -24.84 -10.32
C PRO A 225 -8.72 -26.07 -9.63
N GLN A 226 -8.71 -27.18 -10.37
CA GLN A 226 -8.97 -28.51 -9.85
C GLN A 226 -7.73 -29.06 -9.16
N ALA A 227 -7.84 -30.25 -8.56
CA ALA A 227 -6.72 -30.92 -7.89
C ALA A 227 -5.46 -31.03 -8.78
N ALA A 228 -5.62 -31.31 -10.08
CA ALA A 228 -4.51 -31.36 -11.03
C ALA A 228 -3.92 -29.95 -11.34
N GLY A 229 -4.76 -28.91 -11.38
CA GLY A 229 -4.30 -27.52 -11.50
C GLY A 229 -3.46 -27.08 -10.30
N HIS A 230 -3.95 -27.35 -9.08
CA HIS A 230 -3.19 -27.14 -7.85
C HIS A 230 -1.89 -27.98 -7.83
N TYR A 231 -1.92 -29.20 -8.36
CA TYR A 231 -0.74 -30.06 -8.49
C TYR A 231 0.35 -29.40 -9.37
N LEU A 232 -0.01 -28.97 -10.58
CA LEU A 232 0.95 -28.33 -11.49
C LEU A 232 1.51 -27.03 -10.90
N TRP A 233 0.67 -26.27 -10.21
CA TRP A 233 1.06 -24.99 -9.64
C TRP A 233 2.06 -25.14 -8.49
N PHE A 234 1.82 -26.04 -7.52
CA PHE A 234 2.82 -26.26 -6.47
C PHE A 234 4.12 -26.82 -7.03
N LYS A 235 4.06 -27.66 -8.08
CA LYS A 235 5.27 -28.20 -8.71
C LYS A 235 6.14 -27.14 -9.33
N GLN A 236 5.55 -26.04 -9.83
CA GLN A 236 6.34 -24.90 -10.26
C GLN A 236 6.91 -24.12 -9.08
N LEU A 237 6.11 -23.85 -8.04
CA LEU A 237 6.58 -23.19 -6.82
C LEU A 237 7.72 -23.92 -6.11
N GLU A 238 7.66 -25.26 -6.06
CA GLU A 238 8.70 -26.11 -5.45
C GLU A 238 10.08 -25.84 -6.04
N ARG A 239 10.16 -25.43 -7.32
CA ARG A 239 11.41 -25.14 -8.03
C ARG A 239 12.11 -23.88 -7.53
N ALA A 240 11.40 -22.94 -6.88
CA ALA A 240 12.06 -21.81 -6.23
C ALA A 240 12.92 -22.23 -5.03
N PHE A 241 12.69 -23.43 -4.50
CA PHE A 241 13.44 -24.00 -3.38
C PHE A 241 14.44 -25.05 -3.85
N ASP A 242 14.80 -25.05 -5.13
CA ASP A 242 15.93 -25.81 -5.67
C ASP A 242 17.14 -24.85 -5.75
N ALA A 243 18.25 -25.20 -5.12
CA ALA A 243 19.51 -24.51 -5.34
C ALA A 243 20.13 -25.03 -6.64
N ALA A 244 20.33 -24.14 -7.63
CA ALA A 244 21.04 -24.50 -8.86
C ALA A 244 22.53 -24.77 -8.58
N ASP A 245 23.12 -23.99 -7.67
CA ASP A 245 24.46 -24.16 -7.11
C ASP A 245 24.42 -23.73 -5.63
N PRO A 246 24.77 -24.60 -4.67
CA PRO A 246 24.72 -24.28 -3.24
C PRO A 246 25.90 -23.41 -2.75
N ILE A 247 26.90 -23.14 -3.59
CA ILE A 247 28.11 -22.38 -3.23
C ILE A 247 28.05 -20.95 -3.78
N GLU A 248 27.47 -20.77 -4.97
CA GLU A 248 27.32 -19.44 -5.58
C GLU A 248 26.26 -18.61 -4.85
N PRO A 249 26.57 -17.37 -4.46
CA PRO A 249 25.58 -16.48 -3.89
C PRO A 249 24.49 -16.17 -4.93
N GLY A 250 23.24 -16.20 -4.49
CA GLY A 250 22.10 -15.79 -5.31
C GLY A 250 22.13 -14.30 -5.68
N ILE A 251 21.28 -13.92 -6.64
CA ILE A 251 21.05 -12.51 -6.97
C ILE A 251 20.17 -11.89 -5.88
N ALA A 252 20.70 -10.89 -5.17
CA ALA A 252 19.96 -10.20 -4.12
C ALA A 252 18.80 -9.37 -4.70
N GLN A 253 17.62 -9.46 -4.10
CA GLN A 253 16.49 -8.63 -4.49
C GLN A 253 16.78 -7.16 -4.16
N LEU A 254 16.43 -6.24 -5.07
CA LEU A 254 16.71 -4.82 -4.89
C LEU A 254 15.76 -4.21 -3.85
N HIS A 255 16.36 -3.54 -2.86
CA HIS A 255 15.61 -2.83 -1.82
C HIS A 255 15.19 -1.44 -2.29
N LEU A 256 13.88 -1.22 -2.35
CA LEU A 256 13.22 0.04 -2.71
C LEU A 256 13.77 0.76 -3.97
N PRO A 257 14.07 0.08 -5.11
CA PRO A 257 14.51 0.74 -6.33
C PRO A 257 13.52 1.82 -6.83
N GLU A 258 13.89 2.59 -7.85
CA GLU A 258 12.97 3.54 -8.47
C GLU A 258 11.66 2.86 -8.88
N ARG A 259 10.54 3.51 -8.57
CA ARG A 259 9.19 2.98 -8.80
C ARG A 259 8.93 2.75 -10.28
N LEU A 260 8.20 1.69 -10.60
CA LEU A 260 7.73 1.44 -11.96
C LEU A 260 6.53 2.34 -12.31
N SER A 261 5.64 2.59 -11.35
CA SER A 261 4.48 3.49 -11.50
C SER A 261 4.57 4.68 -10.54
N PRO A 262 4.21 5.90 -10.99
CA PRO A 262 4.12 7.06 -10.09
C PRO A 262 3.04 6.89 -9.01
N TYR A 263 1.99 6.08 -9.26
CA TYR A 263 0.90 5.87 -8.30
C TYR A 263 1.26 4.92 -7.15
N THR A 264 2.34 4.15 -7.28
CA THR A 264 2.86 3.24 -6.24
C THR A 264 3.11 3.96 -4.91
N ILE A 265 3.47 5.25 -4.94
CA ILE A 265 3.73 6.05 -3.74
C ILE A 265 2.55 6.04 -2.75
N GLY A 266 1.31 6.00 -3.23
CA GLY A 266 0.12 5.90 -2.39
C GLY A 266 -0.02 4.52 -1.75
N TRP A 267 0.29 3.47 -2.51
CA TRP A 267 0.08 2.08 -2.11
C TRP A 267 1.09 1.58 -1.08
N GLU A 268 2.30 2.14 -1.06
CA GLU A 268 3.35 1.78 -0.07
C GLU A 268 3.16 2.46 1.31
N GLY A 269 2.14 3.30 1.44
CA GLY A 269 1.82 4.03 2.67
C GLY A 269 1.23 3.19 3.80
N ASP A 270 1.27 3.76 5.00
CA ASP A 270 0.67 3.19 6.20
C ASP A 270 -0.82 3.47 6.26
N MET A 271 -1.57 2.52 6.80
CA MET A 271 -3.03 2.57 6.84
C MET A 271 -3.53 3.25 8.11
N THR A 272 -4.52 4.13 7.97
CA THR A 272 -5.38 4.57 9.07
C THR A 272 -6.81 4.10 8.82
N THR A 273 -7.42 3.44 9.81
CA THR A 273 -8.79 2.94 9.73
C THR A 273 -9.76 3.88 10.43
N TYR A 274 -10.83 4.25 9.73
CA TYR A 274 -11.93 5.07 10.21
C TYR A 274 -13.21 4.23 10.19
N THR A 275 -13.77 3.91 11.36
CA THR A 275 -15.00 3.09 11.47
C THR A 275 -16.19 3.95 11.84
N ALA A 276 -17.31 3.80 11.13
CA ALA A 276 -18.52 4.59 11.39
C ALA A 276 -19.19 4.21 12.73
N PRO A 277 -19.73 5.18 13.49
CA PRO A 277 -19.71 6.63 13.21
C PRO A 277 -18.34 7.24 13.52
N HIS A 278 -17.84 8.08 12.60
CA HIS A 278 -16.58 8.81 12.77
C HIS A 278 -16.73 10.24 12.25
N PRO A 279 -16.14 11.28 12.88
CA PRO A 279 -16.24 12.66 12.40
C PRO A 279 -15.73 12.89 10.97
N ARG A 280 -14.79 12.04 10.50
CA ARG A 280 -14.26 12.06 9.12
C ARG A 280 -15.22 11.45 8.09
N ILE A 281 -16.26 10.73 8.54
CA ILE A 281 -17.30 10.14 7.70
C ILE A 281 -18.52 11.05 7.75
N ARG A 282 -18.59 12.01 6.82
CA ARG A 282 -19.65 13.03 6.79
C ARG A 282 -20.98 12.38 6.44
N GLN A 283 -21.99 12.65 7.29
CA GLN A 283 -23.37 12.20 7.12
C GLN A 283 -23.51 10.67 6.90
N GLY A 284 -22.50 9.89 7.30
CA GLY A 284 -22.48 8.44 7.08
C GLY A 284 -22.21 8.01 5.63
N THR A 285 -22.00 8.91 4.67
CA THR A 285 -21.93 8.56 3.23
C THR A 285 -20.71 9.07 2.50
N ALA A 286 -19.96 10.03 3.06
CA ALA A 286 -18.84 10.66 2.36
C ALA A 286 -17.56 10.71 3.19
N PHE A 287 -16.40 10.71 2.52
CA PHE A 287 -15.09 10.75 3.17
C PHE A 287 -14.07 11.50 2.29
N ILE A 288 -13.26 12.37 2.91
CA ILE A 288 -12.11 13.04 2.28
C ILE A 288 -10.85 12.22 2.53
N PHE A 289 -10.10 11.92 1.48
CA PHE A 289 -8.95 11.03 1.54
C PHE A 289 -7.81 11.65 2.33
N ASP A 290 -7.00 10.79 2.98
CA ASP A 290 -5.76 11.26 3.59
C ASP A 290 -4.70 11.52 2.52
N ASP A 291 -4.56 10.64 1.52
CA ASP A 291 -3.79 10.86 0.29
C ASP A 291 -4.49 10.30 -0.97
N THR A 292 -3.89 9.30 -1.62
CA THR A 292 -4.29 8.86 -2.96
C THR A 292 -4.89 7.45 -3.00
N VAL A 293 -4.81 6.69 -1.90
CA VAL A 293 -5.31 5.31 -1.83
C VAL A 293 -6.28 5.17 -0.68
N VAL A 294 -7.43 4.54 -0.98
CA VAL A 294 -8.38 4.09 0.03
C VAL A 294 -8.97 2.73 -0.32
N ASN A 295 -9.32 2.00 0.73
CA ASN A 295 -10.22 0.85 0.69
C ASN A 295 -11.43 1.21 1.55
N LEU A 296 -12.65 0.90 1.12
CA LEU A 296 -13.85 1.18 1.91
C LEU A 296 -14.82 0.02 1.94
N TRP A 297 -15.62 -0.02 2.99
CA TRP A 297 -16.75 -0.92 3.17
C TRP A 297 -18.01 -0.10 3.27
N ALA A 298 -19.01 -0.44 2.47
CA ALA A 298 -20.27 0.28 2.45
C ALA A 298 -21.43 -0.70 2.32
N SER A 299 -22.55 -0.38 2.94
CA SER A 299 -23.81 -1.13 2.77
C SER A 299 -24.79 -0.30 1.96
N ALA A 300 -25.60 -0.96 1.13
CA ALA A 300 -26.76 -0.40 0.45
C ALA A 300 -27.79 -1.54 0.23
N GLY A 301 -29.01 -1.21 -0.22
CA GLY A 301 -30.07 -2.20 -0.45
C GLY A 301 -29.78 -3.23 -1.55
N ASP A 302 -28.98 -2.88 -2.57
CA ASP A 302 -28.58 -3.80 -3.64
C ASP A 302 -27.12 -3.59 -4.05
N ILE A 303 -26.82 -2.64 -4.95
CA ILE A 303 -25.45 -2.26 -5.33
C ILE A 303 -25.10 -0.95 -4.65
N VAL A 304 -23.85 -0.84 -4.19
CA VAL A 304 -23.30 0.43 -3.72
C VAL A 304 -22.88 1.25 -4.93
N GLU A 305 -23.48 2.43 -5.09
CA GLU A 305 -23.02 3.41 -6.07
C GLU A 305 -21.82 4.16 -5.49
N ILE A 306 -20.79 4.40 -6.30
CA ILE A 306 -19.60 5.15 -5.88
C ILE A 306 -19.46 6.38 -6.77
N ARG A 307 -19.27 7.53 -6.13
CA ARG A 307 -18.81 8.74 -6.78
C ARG A 307 -17.46 9.14 -6.22
N LEU A 308 -16.54 9.51 -7.10
CA LEU A 308 -15.23 10.04 -6.75
C LEU A 308 -15.14 11.43 -7.35
N ASP A 309 -14.86 12.42 -6.50
CA ASP A 309 -14.80 13.83 -6.88
C ASP A 309 -16.03 14.29 -7.67
N GLY A 310 -17.20 13.82 -7.24
CA GLY A 310 -18.49 14.15 -7.83
C GLY A 310 -18.82 13.40 -9.13
N ALA A 311 -17.97 12.49 -9.63
CA ALA A 311 -18.21 11.70 -10.84
C ALA A 311 -18.45 10.21 -10.51
N PRO A 312 -19.36 9.51 -11.21
CA PRO A 312 -19.52 8.05 -11.05
C PRO A 312 -18.21 7.29 -11.29
N HIS A 313 -17.86 6.33 -10.43
CA HIS A 313 -16.58 5.62 -10.51
C HIS A 313 -16.72 4.09 -10.39
N GLN A 314 -16.04 3.33 -11.26
CA GLN A 314 -16.19 1.86 -11.40
C GLN A 314 -15.40 1.02 -10.39
N GLY A 315 -14.11 1.31 -10.13
CA GLY A 315 -13.28 0.62 -9.12
C GLY A 315 -13.26 -0.91 -9.18
N SER A 316 -12.86 -1.57 -8.08
CA SER A 316 -12.67 -3.04 -8.00
C SER A 316 -13.95 -3.87 -7.86
N ARG A 317 -14.79 -3.49 -6.89
CA ARG A 317 -15.97 -4.22 -6.43
C ARG A 317 -17.01 -3.18 -5.97
N ARG A 318 -18.29 -3.59 -5.83
CA ARG A 318 -19.40 -2.71 -5.39
C ARG A 318 -20.48 -3.44 -4.59
N ARG A 319 -20.15 -4.63 -4.09
CA ARG A 319 -21.11 -5.41 -3.30
C ARG A 319 -21.23 -4.82 -1.90
N PRO A 320 -22.44 -4.75 -1.33
CA PRO A 320 -22.63 -4.33 0.05
C PRO A 320 -21.80 -5.18 1.00
N SER A 321 -21.21 -4.51 1.97
CA SER A 321 -20.54 -5.10 3.12
C SER A 321 -21.19 -4.56 4.38
N HIS A 322 -21.42 -5.45 5.36
CA HIS A 322 -22.00 -5.07 6.65
C HIS A 322 -20.95 -4.92 7.75
N SER A 323 -19.70 -5.23 7.46
CA SER A 323 -18.56 -5.15 8.38
C SER A 323 -17.27 -4.91 7.59
N ARG A 324 -16.25 -4.37 8.27
CA ARG A 324 -14.89 -4.33 7.75
C ARG A 324 -14.28 -5.74 7.78
N ASP A 325 -14.01 -6.31 6.61
CA ASP A 325 -13.21 -7.53 6.43
C ASP A 325 -11.91 -7.14 5.73
N VAL A 326 -10.76 -7.26 6.39
CA VAL A 326 -9.48 -6.79 5.83
C VAL A 326 -9.04 -7.52 4.57
N ARG A 327 -9.70 -8.64 4.25
CA ARG A 327 -9.38 -9.48 3.09
C ARG A 327 -10.14 -9.06 1.83
N ASN A 328 -11.20 -8.27 1.98
CA ASN A 328 -12.06 -7.83 0.87
C ASN A 328 -12.70 -6.49 1.21
N SER A 329 -12.70 -5.52 0.30
CA SER A 329 -13.42 -4.27 0.50
C SER A 329 -14.66 -4.19 -0.40
N THR A 330 -15.58 -3.27 -0.08
CA THR A 330 -16.64 -2.94 -1.02
C THR A 330 -16.05 -2.26 -2.24
N TRP A 331 -15.04 -1.42 -2.09
CA TRP A 331 -14.39 -0.67 -3.18
C TRP A 331 -12.96 -0.27 -2.80
N ALA A 332 -12.08 -0.14 -3.78
CA ALA A 332 -10.73 0.41 -3.64
C ALA A 332 -10.34 1.25 -4.87
N VAL A 333 -9.44 2.21 -4.67
CA VAL A 333 -8.83 3.07 -5.70
C VAL A 333 -7.43 3.49 -5.26
N GLY A 334 -6.55 3.77 -6.22
CA GLY A 334 -5.21 4.31 -5.98
C GLY A 334 -4.61 5.17 -7.09
N ARG A 335 -5.25 5.25 -8.26
CA ARG A 335 -4.82 6.07 -9.40
C ARG A 335 -5.32 7.51 -9.23
N LEU A 336 -4.80 8.18 -8.23
CA LEU A 336 -5.16 9.56 -7.88
C LEU A 336 -3.91 10.45 -7.79
N SER A 337 -4.09 11.74 -8.03
CA SER A 337 -3.00 12.72 -8.01
C SER A 337 -2.53 12.97 -6.59
N LEU A 338 -1.22 12.86 -6.37
CA LEU A 338 -0.63 13.18 -5.07
C LEU A 338 -0.87 14.66 -4.73
N GLY A 339 -1.21 14.93 -3.46
CA GLY A 339 -1.35 16.29 -2.95
C GLY A 339 -2.66 16.98 -3.30
N ASP A 340 -3.52 16.40 -4.15
CA ASP A 340 -4.86 16.91 -4.37
C ASP A 340 -5.83 16.40 -3.30
N ARG A 341 -6.96 17.10 -3.13
CA ARG A 341 -8.10 16.59 -2.37
C ARG A 341 -8.88 15.61 -3.23
N HIS A 342 -9.17 14.44 -2.66
CA HIS A 342 -10.13 13.48 -3.22
C HIS A 342 -11.26 13.19 -2.24
N ILE A 343 -12.49 13.13 -2.74
CA ILE A 343 -13.70 12.82 -1.96
C ILE A 343 -14.39 11.60 -2.58
N VAL A 344 -14.71 10.61 -1.74
CA VAL A 344 -15.63 9.55 -2.10
C VAL A 344 -17.00 9.79 -1.48
N GLU A 345 -18.04 9.57 -2.25
CA GLU A 345 -19.43 9.47 -1.79
C GLU A 345 -20.00 8.11 -2.17
N VAL A 346 -20.74 7.50 -1.25
CA VAL A 346 -21.50 6.27 -1.52
C VAL A 346 -22.99 6.58 -1.68
N GLY A 347 -23.60 5.97 -2.69
CA GLY A 347 -25.02 6.12 -3.04
C GLY A 347 -25.74 4.78 -3.16
N GLY A 348 -27.03 4.86 -3.45
CA GLY A 348 -27.97 3.75 -3.43
C GLY A 348 -28.95 3.82 -2.25
N LYS A 349 -29.97 2.96 -2.28
CA LYS A 349 -30.99 2.92 -1.22
C LYS A 349 -30.34 2.56 0.13
N ASP A 350 -30.57 3.40 1.14
CA ASP A 350 -30.04 3.22 2.50
C ASP A 350 -28.50 3.12 2.56
N ALA A 351 -27.82 3.75 1.59
CA ALA A 351 -26.37 3.68 1.48
C ALA A 351 -25.66 4.32 2.68
N ARG A 352 -24.61 3.66 3.16
CA ARG A 352 -23.73 4.17 4.23
C ARG A 352 -22.35 3.54 4.17
N LEU A 353 -21.35 4.32 4.55
CA LEU A 353 -20.00 3.87 4.86
C LEU A 353 -19.99 3.14 6.21
N ILE A 354 -19.38 1.97 6.23
CA ILE A 354 -19.14 1.16 7.43
C ILE A 354 -17.74 1.44 7.98
N ALA A 355 -16.75 1.43 7.10
CA ALA A 355 -15.38 1.79 7.43
C ALA A 355 -14.63 2.27 6.19
N VAL A 356 -13.58 3.05 6.41
CA VAL A 356 -12.62 3.49 5.39
C VAL A 356 -11.22 3.27 5.92
N ASP A 357 -10.41 2.62 5.12
CA ASP A 357 -8.98 2.45 5.30
C ASP A 357 -8.28 3.41 4.33
N ALA A 358 -7.66 4.47 4.84
CA ALA A 358 -6.95 5.44 4.02
C ALA A 358 -5.45 5.30 4.23
N LYS A 359 -4.69 5.26 3.12
CA LYS A 359 -3.23 5.23 3.21
C LYS A 359 -2.66 6.63 3.28
N ARG A 360 -1.66 6.78 4.15
CA ARG A 360 -0.79 7.95 4.25
C ARG A 360 0.52 7.64 3.55
N VAL A 361 0.89 8.49 2.60
CA VAL A 361 2.16 8.39 1.87
C VAL A 361 3.36 8.45 2.83
N PRO A 362 4.38 7.59 2.69
CA PRO A 362 5.60 7.66 3.50
C PRO A 362 6.32 8.99 3.29
N GLY A 363 6.96 9.51 4.34
CA GLY A 363 7.70 10.78 4.25
C GLY A 363 6.81 12.02 4.10
N ARG A 364 5.48 11.88 4.25
CA ARG A 364 4.56 13.03 4.33
C ARG A 364 4.66 13.70 5.70
N GLU A 365 4.81 15.01 5.72
CA GLU A 365 4.68 15.89 6.89
C GLU A 365 3.54 16.89 6.71
N TRP A 366 2.87 17.24 7.81
CA TRP A 366 1.86 18.30 7.85
C TRP A 366 2.39 19.47 8.69
N VAL A 367 2.30 20.69 8.15
CA VAL A 367 2.64 21.91 8.88
C VAL A 367 1.49 22.91 8.80
N GLY A 368 0.65 22.90 9.83
CA GLY A 368 -0.45 23.86 10.00
C GLY A 368 0.04 25.29 10.21
N VAL A 369 -0.83 26.26 9.90
CA VAL A 369 -0.52 27.70 10.01
C VAL A 369 -0.20 28.18 11.42
N GLU A 370 -0.55 27.41 12.45
CA GLU A 370 -0.17 27.64 13.84
C GLU A 370 1.31 27.34 14.15
N SER A 371 2.00 26.65 13.26
CA SER A 371 3.42 26.35 13.42
C SER A 371 4.26 27.63 13.40
N PRO A 372 5.23 27.81 14.32
CA PRO A 372 6.13 28.95 14.32
C PRO A 372 7.05 29.00 13.10
N ARG A 373 7.07 27.94 12.27
CA ARG A 373 7.79 27.90 10.99
C ARG A 373 7.19 28.84 9.95
N TRP A 374 5.91 29.20 10.08
CA TRP A 374 5.26 30.15 9.17
C TRP A 374 5.65 31.59 9.49
N ARG A 375 6.11 32.31 8.47
CA ARG A 375 6.26 33.76 8.48
C ARG A 375 4.92 34.39 8.11
N LEU A 376 4.06 34.59 9.11
CA LEU A 376 2.69 35.09 8.92
C LEU A 376 2.58 36.62 8.77
N GLY A 377 3.67 37.38 8.88
CA GLY A 377 3.62 38.84 8.72
C GLY A 377 2.72 39.57 9.72
N GLY A 378 2.52 39.00 10.92
CA GLY A 378 1.64 39.56 11.96
C GLY A 378 0.17 39.15 11.86
N LEU A 379 -0.21 38.36 10.85
CA LEU A 379 -1.54 37.73 10.78
C LEU A 379 -1.73 36.76 11.94
N ARG A 380 -2.97 36.67 12.45
CA ARG A 380 -3.33 35.79 13.56
C ARG A 380 -4.04 34.55 13.04
N THR A 381 -3.72 33.41 13.64
CA THR A 381 -4.46 32.17 13.41
C THR A 381 -5.78 32.18 14.19
N GLN A 382 -6.80 31.55 13.60
CA GLN A 382 -8.12 31.40 14.20
C GLN A 382 -8.56 29.93 14.14
N ALA A 383 -9.55 29.56 14.95
CA ALA A 383 -10.13 28.23 14.88
C ALA A 383 -10.85 28.02 13.53
N PHE A 384 -10.77 26.81 13.00
CA PHE A 384 -11.54 26.34 11.86
C PHE A 384 -12.38 25.14 12.29
N ALA A 385 -13.69 25.25 12.13
CA ALA A 385 -14.64 24.19 12.44
C ALA A 385 -14.97 23.44 11.16
N SER A 386 -14.25 22.35 10.91
CA SER A 386 -14.49 21.47 9.76
C SER A 386 -15.77 20.64 9.95
N GLU A 387 -16.57 20.55 8.88
CA GLU A 387 -17.71 19.63 8.78
C GLU A 387 -17.30 18.20 8.39
N TRP A 388 -16.02 17.97 8.08
CA TRP A 388 -15.46 16.69 7.61
C TRP A 388 -14.38 16.14 8.54
N GLY A 389 -14.40 16.54 9.82
CA GLY A 389 -13.52 16.02 10.85
C GLY A 389 -12.07 16.47 10.74
N ALA A 390 -11.81 17.62 10.10
CA ALA A 390 -10.52 18.31 10.01
C ALA A 390 -9.37 17.48 9.38
N PRO A 391 -9.51 16.97 8.13
CA PRO A 391 -8.44 16.26 7.41
C PRO A 391 -7.13 17.05 7.34
N TYR A 392 -7.25 18.37 7.25
CA TYR A 392 -6.15 19.30 6.96
C TYR A 392 -5.97 20.31 8.09
N GLY A 393 -6.24 19.91 9.33
CA GLY A 393 -6.07 20.74 10.52
C GLY A 393 -7.31 21.52 10.94
N SER A 394 -7.22 22.12 12.13
CA SER A 394 -8.33 22.79 12.85
C SER A 394 -8.07 24.29 13.07
N ARG A 395 -7.03 24.82 12.43
CA ARG A 395 -6.64 26.23 12.47
C ARG A 395 -6.53 26.74 11.05
N GLN A 396 -6.81 28.02 10.90
CA GLN A 396 -6.68 28.73 9.64
C GLN A 396 -6.12 30.13 9.88
N VAL A 397 -5.60 30.73 8.83
CA VAL A 397 -5.29 32.16 8.77
C VAL A 397 -5.98 32.74 7.54
N LEU A 398 -6.67 33.85 7.72
CA LEU A 398 -7.30 34.56 6.61
C LEU A 398 -6.25 35.50 6.01
N LEU A 399 -5.79 35.20 4.79
CA LEU A 399 -4.90 36.06 4.02
C LEU A 399 -5.74 37.15 3.36
N PRO A 400 -5.53 38.44 3.67
CA PRO A 400 -6.15 39.52 2.92
C PRO A 400 -5.63 39.57 1.47
N ALA A 401 -6.41 40.18 0.57
CA ALA A 401 -5.97 40.43 -0.80
C ALA A 401 -4.63 41.18 -0.84
N GLY A 402 -3.72 40.73 -1.71
CA GLY A 402 -2.36 41.24 -1.88
C GLY A 402 -1.36 40.83 -0.79
N GLN A 403 -1.76 40.11 0.26
CA GLN A 403 -0.86 39.67 1.33
C GLN A 403 -0.27 38.30 1.05
N SER A 404 0.96 38.09 1.52
CA SER A 404 1.70 36.84 1.40
C SER A 404 2.11 36.30 2.76
N VAL A 405 2.20 34.98 2.88
CA VAL A 405 2.87 34.28 3.97
C VAL A 405 3.87 33.29 3.40
N GLU A 406 4.89 32.94 4.19
CA GLU A 406 5.97 32.07 3.73
C GLU A 406 6.36 31.00 4.75
N ILE A 407 6.93 29.91 4.25
CA ILE A 407 7.50 28.84 5.06
C ILE A 407 8.64 28.17 4.31
N ASP A 408 9.68 27.73 5.02
CA ASP A 408 10.75 26.91 4.45
C ASP A 408 10.55 25.43 4.84
N LEU A 409 10.45 24.55 3.85
CA LEU A 409 10.18 23.12 4.03
C LEU A 409 11.04 22.24 3.13
N PRO A 410 11.53 21.10 3.64
CA PRO A 410 12.23 20.13 2.83
C PRO A 410 11.28 19.17 2.13
N GLY A 411 11.47 18.88 0.85
CA GLY A 411 10.65 17.89 0.15
C GLY A 411 10.86 17.85 -1.35
N THR A 412 10.30 16.83 -1.99
CA THR A 412 10.17 16.71 -3.46
C THR A 412 8.83 17.22 -3.98
N ASP A 413 7.82 17.26 -3.11
CA ASP A 413 6.47 17.63 -3.48
C ASP A 413 5.82 18.36 -2.31
N PHE A 414 4.87 19.24 -2.61
CA PHE A 414 4.11 19.99 -1.63
C PHE A 414 2.62 19.98 -1.94
N SER A 415 1.79 20.25 -0.95
CA SER A 415 0.37 20.49 -1.18
C SER A 415 -0.14 21.58 -0.26
N ILE A 416 -0.71 22.64 -0.85
CA ILE A 416 -1.24 23.78 -0.10
C ILE A 416 -2.66 23.46 0.30
N ALA A 417 -2.95 23.49 1.60
CA ALA A 417 -4.26 23.24 2.15
C ALA A 417 -4.97 24.56 2.50
N TYR A 418 -6.20 24.72 2.04
CA TYR A 418 -6.99 25.95 2.14
C TYR A 418 -8.48 25.61 2.32
N VAL A 419 -9.34 26.62 2.51
CA VAL A 419 -10.80 26.44 2.59
C VAL A 419 -11.44 27.16 1.40
N ASP A 420 -12.22 26.42 0.61
CA ASP A 420 -13.04 27.02 -0.42
C ASP A 420 -14.14 27.89 0.23
N GLN A 421 -14.47 29.04 -0.36
CA GLN A 421 -15.52 29.97 0.08
C GLN A 421 -16.22 30.61 -1.12
N ALA A 422 -17.52 30.88 -1.05
CA ALA A 422 -18.28 31.45 -2.17
C ALA A 422 -17.66 32.73 -2.75
N GLU A 423 -17.15 33.60 -1.88
CA GLU A 423 -16.50 34.85 -2.25
C GLU A 423 -14.96 34.77 -2.24
N GLY A 424 -14.39 33.56 -2.21
CA GLY A 424 -12.95 33.32 -2.17
C GLY A 424 -12.22 33.87 -3.40
N GLY A 425 -10.96 34.29 -3.22
CA GLY A 425 -10.08 34.73 -4.30
C GLY A 425 -9.25 33.61 -4.91
N THR A 426 -8.16 33.99 -5.56
CA THR A 426 -7.12 33.07 -6.05
C THR A 426 -5.91 33.07 -5.13
N LEU A 427 -5.42 31.88 -4.81
CA LEU A 427 -4.11 31.68 -4.20
C LEU A 427 -3.05 31.53 -5.29
N ARG A 428 -2.03 32.39 -5.27
CA ARG A 428 -0.77 32.18 -5.99
C ARG A 428 0.23 31.54 -5.07
N VAL A 429 0.85 30.45 -5.52
CA VAL A 429 1.91 29.75 -4.80
C VAL A 429 3.19 29.79 -5.60
N GLU A 430 4.24 30.27 -4.96
CA GLU A 430 5.59 30.35 -5.50
C GLU A 430 6.48 29.40 -4.70
N VAL A 431 7.31 28.63 -5.40
CA VAL A 431 8.36 27.79 -4.79
C VAL A 431 9.70 28.33 -5.27
N ASP A 432 10.52 28.77 -4.33
CA ASP A 432 11.80 29.44 -4.58
C ASP A 432 11.68 30.63 -5.54
N GLY A 433 10.60 31.42 -5.38
CA GLY A 433 10.31 32.60 -6.20
C GLY A 433 9.78 32.31 -7.60
N VAL A 434 9.55 31.03 -7.94
CA VAL A 434 8.92 30.64 -9.21
C VAL A 434 7.46 30.29 -8.97
N GLU A 435 6.55 30.92 -9.70
CA GLU A 435 5.13 30.57 -9.65
C GLU A 435 4.94 29.10 -10.08
N ARG A 436 4.28 28.32 -9.22
CA ARG A 436 4.00 26.90 -9.45
C ARG A 436 2.51 26.57 -9.50
N LEU A 437 1.67 27.41 -8.87
CA LEU A 437 0.24 27.17 -8.80
C LEU A 437 -0.53 28.49 -8.71
N LEU A 438 -1.61 28.56 -9.49
CA LEU A 438 -2.71 29.51 -9.33
C LEU A 438 -3.98 28.71 -9.05
N GLN A 439 -4.54 28.87 -7.86
CA GLN A 439 -5.64 28.05 -7.37
C GLN A 439 -6.82 28.93 -6.95
N PRO A 440 -7.96 28.89 -7.67
CA PRO A 440 -9.18 29.52 -7.17
C PRO A 440 -9.63 28.85 -5.87
N THR A 441 -10.12 29.66 -4.94
CA THR A 441 -10.64 29.23 -3.62
C THR A 441 -12.15 29.44 -3.52
N ASN A 442 -12.83 29.52 -4.65
CA ASN A 442 -14.29 29.67 -4.75
C ASN A 442 -14.92 28.57 -5.60
N VAL A 443 -14.28 27.40 -5.66
CA VAL A 443 -14.79 26.25 -6.42
C VAL A 443 -15.55 25.34 -5.46
N ALA A 444 -16.87 25.35 -5.55
CA ALA A 444 -17.70 24.45 -4.77
C ALA A 444 -17.51 22.99 -5.23
N PHE A 445 -17.54 22.07 -4.27
CA PHE A 445 -17.75 20.65 -4.52
C PHE A 445 -19.25 20.38 -4.64
N THR A 446 -19.69 19.79 -5.75
CA THR A 446 -21.10 19.38 -5.92
C THR A 446 -21.28 17.99 -5.36
N ALA A 447 -21.95 17.89 -4.21
CA ALA A 447 -22.29 16.62 -3.58
C ALA A 447 -23.32 15.83 -4.41
N SER A 448 -23.43 14.54 -4.13
CA SER A 448 -24.35 13.60 -4.78
C SER A 448 -25.83 14.02 -4.75
N ASN A 449 -26.24 14.78 -3.73
CA ASN A 449 -27.59 15.36 -3.60
C ASN A 449 -27.78 16.69 -4.38
N GLY A 450 -26.74 17.17 -5.07
CA GLY A 450 -26.74 18.44 -5.80
C GLY A 450 -26.35 19.67 -4.96
N GLU A 451 -26.06 19.49 -3.66
CA GLU A 451 -25.62 20.58 -2.78
C GLU A 451 -24.23 21.09 -3.18
N ALA A 452 -24.09 22.40 -3.30
CA ALA A 452 -22.80 23.05 -3.52
C ALA A 452 -22.12 23.30 -2.17
N LEU A 453 -20.97 22.67 -1.95
CA LEU A 453 -20.22 22.72 -0.69
C LEU A 453 -18.89 23.45 -0.87
N TYR A 454 -18.66 24.45 -0.02
CA TYR A 454 -17.40 25.17 0.11
C TYR A 454 -16.69 24.65 1.36
N LEU A 455 -15.64 23.85 1.18
CA LEU A 455 -15.07 22.99 2.23
C LEU A 455 -13.53 23.00 2.18
N GLU A 456 -12.87 22.39 3.17
CA GLU A 456 -11.42 22.28 3.17
C GLU A 456 -10.86 21.48 1.99
N ASN A 457 -9.84 22.04 1.36
CA ASN A 457 -9.28 21.58 0.10
C ASN A 457 -7.76 21.61 0.16
N ARG A 458 -7.12 20.93 -0.79
CA ARG A 458 -5.68 20.98 -0.98
C ARG A 458 -5.32 20.74 -2.43
N ARG A 459 -4.19 21.30 -2.87
CA ARG A 459 -3.71 21.19 -4.25
C ARG A 459 -2.22 20.89 -4.30
N GLY A 460 -1.85 19.87 -5.08
CA GLY A 460 -0.48 19.40 -5.20
C GLY A 460 0.41 20.29 -6.08
N ILE A 461 1.68 20.39 -5.69
CA ILE A 461 2.79 20.95 -6.46
C ILE A 461 3.87 19.85 -6.49
N LEU A 462 4.04 19.21 -7.65
CA LEU A 462 4.77 17.96 -7.77
C LEU A 462 6.06 18.10 -8.58
N GLY A 463 6.96 17.13 -8.42
CA GLY A 463 8.16 16.99 -9.24
C GLY A 463 9.21 18.07 -8.97
N ILE A 464 9.31 18.52 -7.72
CA ILE A 464 10.34 19.44 -7.28
C ILE A 464 11.58 18.61 -6.91
N PRO A 465 12.78 19.07 -7.28
CA PRO A 465 14.01 18.41 -6.85
C PRO A 465 14.12 18.49 -5.30
N TYR A 466 14.35 17.38 -4.58
CA TYR A 466 14.51 17.36 -3.11
C TYR A 466 15.58 18.31 -2.55
N GLY A 467 15.11 19.30 -1.81
CA GLY A 467 15.92 20.06 -0.86
C GLY A 467 15.04 20.96 -0.03
N LEU A 468 15.61 22.03 0.52
CA LEU A 468 14.92 23.01 1.34
C LEU A 468 14.33 24.13 0.49
N HIS A 469 13.01 24.18 0.35
CA HIS A 469 12.33 25.14 -0.50
C HIS A 469 11.64 26.24 0.30
N THR A 470 11.67 27.46 -0.22
CA THR A 470 10.85 28.56 0.28
C THR A 470 9.53 28.57 -0.46
N ILE A 471 8.45 28.31 0.27
CA ILE A 471 7.09 28.31 -0.25
C ILE A 471 6.43 29.62 0.16
N ARG A 472 5.99 30.40 -0.83
CA ARG A 472 5.25 31.65 -0.62
C ARG A 472 3.84 31.49 -1.14
N VAL A 473 2.86 31.81 -0.29
CA VAL A 473 1.44 31.76 -0.63
C VAL A 473 0.88 33.17 -0.56
N THR A 474 0.28 33.65 -1.66
CA THR A 474 -0.28 35.00 -1.79
C THR A 474 -1.75 34.93 -2.16
N ALA A 475 -2.61 35.63 -1.43
CA ALA A 475 -3.99 35.87 -1.87
C ALA A 475 -3.99 37.06 -2.83
N LEU A 476 -4.53 36.89 -4.04
CA LEU A 476 -4.45 37.91 -5.09
C LEU A 476 -5.56 38.96 -4.92
N GLU A 477 -6.68 38.81 -5.62
CA GLU A 477 -7.76 39.81 -5.70
C GLU A 477 -8.70 39.85 -4.49
N ARG A 478 -8.87 38.73 -3.77
CA ARG A 478 -9.78 38.61 -2.63
C ARG A 478 -9.16 37.79 -1.51
N PRO A 479 -9.67 37.87 -0.27
CA PRO A 479 -9.16 37.08 0.82
C PRO A 479 -9.27 35.57 0.56
N ALA A 480 -8.34 34.81 1.14
CA ALA A 480 -8.34 33.36 1.08
C ALA A 480 -7.98 32.76 2.46
N ALA A 481 -8.64 31.68 2.84
CA ALA A 481 -8.39 30.98 4.09
C ALA A 481 -7.36 29.87 3.89
N LEU A 482 -6.19 30.02 4.50
CA LEU A 482 -5.11 29.03 4.44
C LEU A 482 -5.11 28.17 5.71
N LEU A 483 -4.98 26.85 5.55
CA LEU A 483 -4.89 25.87 6.65
C LEU A 483 -3.44 25.48 6.96
N GLY A 484 -2.61 25.36 5.92
CA GLY A 484 -1.23 24.94 6.06
C GLY A 484 -0.71 24.29 4.79
N VAL A 485 0.30 23.45 4.96
CA VAL A 485 1.00 22.79 3.85
C VAL A 485 1.38 21.36 4.23
N PHE A 486 1.23 20.46 3.28
CA PHE A 486 1.87 19.15 3.31
C PHE A 486 3.19 19.23 2.55
N SER A 487 4.21 18.58 3.09
CA SER A 487 5.44 18.29 2.36
C SER A 487 5.62 16.78 2.24
N TYR A 488 6.18 16.33 1.12
CA TYR A 488 6.43 14.92 0.85
C TYR A 488 7.90 14.75 0.46
N ASP A 489 8.56 13.73 1.01
CA ASP A 489 9.77 13.15 0.43
C ASP A 489 9.38 11.86 -0.30
N THR A 490 9.16 11.97 -1.61
CA THR A 490 8.74 10.84 -2.45
C THR A 490 9.92 10.03 -2.98
N ARG A 491 11.17 10.32 -2.58
CA ARG A 491 12.32 9.58 -3.12
C ARG A 491 12.26 8.09 -2.75
N PRO A 492 12.50 7.18 -3.71
CA PRO A 492 12.28 5.76 -3.50
C PRO A 492 13.36 5.12 -2.62
N ASN A 493 14.64 5.47 -2.84
CA ASN A 493 15.78 4.97 -2.10
C ASN A 493 16.73 6.11 -1.74
N ARG A 494 17.08 6.22 -0.45
CA ARG A 494 18.03 7.22 0.07
C ARG A 494 19.50 6.74 0.04
N THR A 495 19.78 5.47 -0.29
CA THR A 495 21.17 4.97 -0.33
C THR A 495 22.03 5.60 -1.44
N ARG A 496 21.41 6.24 -2.43
CA ARG A 496 22.08 7.02 -3.49
C ARG A 496 21.85 8.52 -3.34
N GLU A 497 21.38 8.97 -2.17
CA GLU A 497 21.25 10.38 -1.84
C GLU A 497 22.62 11.05 -1.90
N ARG A 498 22.64 12.27 -2.42
CA ARG A 498 23.88 13.04 -2.49
C ARG A 498 24.14 13.65 -1.12
N VAL A 499 25.23 13.20 -0.50
CA VAL A 499 25.66 13.66 0.83
C VAL A 499 27.07 14.24 0.75
N VAL A 500 27.25 15.47 1.24
CA VAL A 500 28.57 16.12 1.40
C VAL A 500 28.81 16.34 2.89
N ARG A 501 29.92 15.80 3.42
CA ARG A 501 30.29 15.88 4.84
C ARG A 501 31.63 16.59 5.00
N GLY A 502 31.78 17.31 6.09
CA GLY A 502 33.05 17.94 6.43
C GLY A 502 33.07 18.52 7.83
N LEU A 503 34.21 19.12 8.17
CA LEU A 503 34.41 19.96 9.35
C LEU A 503 34.51 21.41 8.90
N ALA A 504 34.06 22.34 9.73
CA ALA A 504 34.13 23.78 9.45
C ALA A 504 34.15 24.61 10.73
N HIS A 505 34.68 25.83 10.64
CA HIS A 505 34.54 26.86 11.66
C HIS A 505 33.39 27.85 11.31
N PRO A 506 32.79 28.52 12.32
CA PRO A 506 31.85 29.60 12.08
C PRO A 506 32.45 30.69 11.17
N GLY A 507 31.69 31.12 10.16
CA GLY A 507 32.11 32.11 9.17
C GLY A 507 32.67 31.52 7.87
N GLU A 508 33.01 30.23 7.85
CA GLU A 508 33.48 29.55 6.63
C GLU A 508 32.36 29.41 5.59
N VAL A 509 32.76 29.43 4.31
CA VAL A 509 31.87 29.19 3.17
C VAL A 509 32.27 27.88 2.52
N ILE A 510 31.34 26.92 2.51
CA ILE A 510 31.52 25.63 1.83
C ILE A 510 31.06 25.79 0.39
N GLN A 511 31.87 25.32 -0.56
CA GLN A 511 31.52 25.22 -1.97
C GLN A 511 31.10 23.80 -2.33
N PHE A 512 29.97 23.65 -3.01
CA PHE A 512 29.47 22.37 -3.52
C PHE A 512 29.85 22.22 -4.99
N THR A 513 30.70 21.23 -5.29
CA THR A 513 31.11 20.92 -6.67
C THR A 513 30.86 19.44 -7.00
N PRO A 514 29.98 19.12 -7.97
CA PRO A 514 29.10 20.04 -8.70
C PRO A 514 28.08 20.73 -7.76
N PRO A 515 27.38 21.81 -8.15
CA PRO A 515 26.28 22.35 -7.34
C PRO A 515 25.19 21.29 -7.09
N PHE A 516 24.46 21.40 -5.99
CA PHE A 516 23.20 20.67 -5.83
C PHE A 516 22.16 21.18 -6.84
N ARG A 517 21.11 20.40 -7.10
CA ARG A 517 20.03 20.83 -8.01
C ARG A 517 19.16 21.93 -7.39
N CYS A 518 18.99 21.90 -6.07
CA CYS A 518 18.34 22.96 -5.29
C CYS A 518 19.11 23.21 -3.98
N ARG A 519 18.57 24.03 -3.08
CA ARG A 519 19.20 24.33 -1.78
C ARG A 519 19.22 23.07 -0.90
N PRO A 520 20.39 22.54 -0.51
CA PRO A 520 20.46 21.32 0.32
C PRO A 520 20.00 21.60 1.75
N LEU A 521 19.60 20.54 2.46
CA LEU A 521 19.50 20.55 3.91
C LEU A 521 20.89 20.44 4.52
N ILE A 522 21.21 21.26 5.51
CA ILE A 522 22.51 21.21 6.20
C ILE A 522 22.28 20.92 7.69
N PHE A 523 22.77 19.77 8.13
CA PHE A 523 22.81 19.38 9.53
C PHE A 523 24.18 19.70 10.11
N CYS A 524 24.22 20.44 11.21
CA CYS A 524 25.46 20.84 11.88
C CYS A 524 25.58 20.22 13.28
N THR A 525 26.79 19.94 13.73
CA THR A 525 27.12 19.52 15.11
C THR A 525 28.22 20.40 15.71
N GLY A 526 28.60 20.22 16.98
CA GLY A 526 29.79 20.87 17.56
C GLY A 526 29.69 22.38 17.80
N GLY A 527 28.49 22.96 17.82
CA GLY A 527 28.29 24.42 17.98
C GLY A 527 28.26 25.19 16.66
N LEU A 528 28.44 24.49 15.54
CA LEU A 528 28.25 24.99 14.18
C LEU A 528 26.74 25.10 13.87
N GLN A 529 26.36 26.06 13.03
CA GLN A 529 24.98 26.29 12.60
C GLN A 529 24.92 26.67 11.12
N ALA A 530 23.83 26.29 10.44
CA ALA A 530 23.53 26.73 9.09
C ALA A 530 22.18 27.45 9.09
N ASN A 531 22.18 28.71 8.65
CA ASN A 531 20.94 29.47 8.48
C ASN A 531 20.43 29.23 7.04
N PRO A 532 19.17 28.80 6.84
CA PRO A 532 18.61 28.60 5.50
C PRO A 532 18.77 29.77 4.52
N ALA A 533 18.84 31.01 5.02
CA ALA A 533 19.06 32.21 4.20
C ALA A 533 20.50 32.32 3.63
N ASP A 534 21.46 31.63 4.26
CA ASP A 534 22.88 31.62 3.92
C ASP A 534 23.29 30.36 3.13
N VAL A 535 22.30 29.59 2.65
CA VAL A 535 22.51 28.37 1.87
C VAL A 535 21.92 28.53 0.48
N SER A 536 22.70 28.18 -0.53
CA SER A 536 22.29 28.08 -1.93
C SER A 536 22.59 26.69 -2.48
N SER A 537 22.27 26.45 -3.75
CA SER A 537 22.62 25.19 -4.41
C SER A 537 24.13 25.00 -4.62
N SER A 538 24.91 26.08 -4.71
CA SER A 538 26.36 26.04 -4.96
C SER A 538 27.21 26.23 -3.72
N GLU A 539 26.70 26.87 -2.68
CA GLU A 539 27.48 27.18 -1.48
C GLU A 539 26.63 27.32 -0.22
N ALA A 540 27.28 27.20 0.92
CA ALA A 540 26.69 27.44 2.23
C ALA A 540 27.66 28.20 3.13
N LYS A 541 27.23 29.34 3.67
CA LYS A 541 27.98 30.05 4.70
C LYS A 541 27.52 29.57 6.07
N LEU A 542 28.48 29.03 6.84
CA LEU A 542 28.22 28.50 8.16
C LEU A 542 28.41 29.55 9.24
N SER A 543 27.72 29.36 10.35
CA SER A 543 27.70 30.25 11.52
C SER A 543 27.81 29.41 12.80
N GLY A 544 27.51 30.00 13.95
CA GLY A 544 27.51 29.30 15.23
C GLY A 544 28.54 29.83 16.22
N THR A 545 28.76 29.08 17.29
CA THR A 545 29.58 29.49 18.45
C THR A 545 30.92 28.75 18.55
N GLY A 546 31.12 27.71 17.73
CA GLY A 546 32.33 26.90 17.73
C GLY A 546 32.44 26.01 16.49
N PRO A 547 33.62 25.42 16.24
CA PRO A 547 33.84 24.50 15.12
C PRO A 547 33.09 23.20 15.30
N GLY A 548 32.69 22.59 14.19
CA GLY A 548 32.00 21.31 14.23
C GLY A 548 31.93 20.62 12.89
N SER A 549 31.07 19.60 12.79
CA SER A 549 30.83 18.91 11.53
C SER A 549 29.56 19.43 10.85
N TYR A 550 29.52 19.31 9.54
CA TYR A 550 28.30 19.51 8.76
C TYR A 550 28.03 18.29 7.87
N GLU A 551 26.75 18.09 7.56
CA GLU A 551 26.25 17.14 6.57
C GLU A 551 25.23 17.87 5.68
N ALA A 552 25.58 18.09 4.42
CA ALA A 552 24.71 18.68 3.40
C ALA A 552 24.07 17.58 2.55
N ILE A 553 22.74 17.62 2.43
CA ILE A 553 21.91 16.58 1.84
C ILE A 553 20.99 17.18 0.77
N GLY A 554 20.95 16.58 -0.42
CA GLY A 554 20.09 16.97 -1.55
C GLY A 554 20.02 15.86 -2.61
N GLU A 555 19.43 16.14 -3.78
CA GLU A 555 19.35 15.14 -4.88
C GLU A 555 20.55 15.03 -5.81
#